data_AF-D7GTM8-F1
#
_entry.id   AF-D7GTM8-F1
#
_cell.length_a   1.000
_cell.length_b   1.000
_cell.length_c   1.000
_cell.angle_alpha   90.00
_cell.angle_beta   90.00
_cell.angle_gamma   90.00
#
_symmetry.space_group_name_H-M   'P 1'
#
loop_
_entity.id
_entity.type
_entity.pdbx_description
1 polymer ?
#
loop_
_entity_poly.entity_id
_entity_poly.type
_entity_poly.pdbx_seq_one_letter_code
_entity_poly.pdbx_strand_id
1 'polypeptide(L)'
;MIYHCEDHTCNYWDEGEKLPERCPQCGRKLLRANEADMTGDDWTALGNTLWDAEASDKKRMVDCFRKAAYLGSAWGVCNLGICMEQGNGVEADPVQAFWLYQQAVEMGSLNAVCCLGVCYQYGIGTAPDAEKAAELYCKAAEYGSPRGQMLLARAFHDGIGVEADAAEAVHWVRAAAYQRYGEGMYRLGVCYEYGDGVEQNWEHAVHWFREAAESGVSVAMTDLGYCYEKGCGVEQSWEQAFSWYRRGAECGDLRSMHNLGYCYEKGRGVEQSWEQAFFLVSQRCGVRLSG
;
A
#
# COMPACT_ATOMS: atom_id res chain seq x y z
N MET A 1 21.64 -11.42 -17.35
CA MET A 1 20.94 -12.70 -17.60
C MET A 1 19.68 -12.68 -16.76
N ILE A 2 18.53 -12.97 -17.37
CA ILE A 2 17.23 -12.97 -16.68
C ILE A 2 16.96 -14.37 -16.14
N TYR A 3 16.37 -14.45 -14.96
CA TYR A 3 15.98 -15.70 -14.33
C TYR A 3 14.76 -15.52 -13.42
N HIS A 4 14.04 -16.61 -13.18
CA HIS A 4 12.84 -16.63 -12.36
C HIS A 4 12.77 -17.87 -11.46
N CYS A 5 11.91 -17.84 -10.46
CA CYS A 5 11.66 -19.01 -9.62
C CYS A 5 10.94 -20.12 -10.39
N GLU A 6 11.33 -21.37 -10.18
CA GLU A 6 10.64 -22.54 -10.73
C GLU A 6 9.20 -22.69 -10.20
N ASP A 7 8.92 -22.10 -9.04
CA ASP A 7 7.58 -22.05 -8.48
C ASP A 7 6.83 -20.83 -9.01
N HIS A 8 5.87 -21.09 -9.89
CA HIS A 8 5.00 -20.07 -10.47
C HIS A 8 4.16 -19.30 -9.43
N THR A 9 4.02 -19.81 -8.20
CA THR A 9 3.32 -19.08 -7.13
C THR A 9 4.22 -18.08 -6.39
N CYS A 10 5.55 -18.23 -6.52
CA CYS A 10 6.52 -17.32 -5.91
C CYS A 10 6.61 -15.99 -6.66
N ASN A 11 6.38 -15.99 -7.98
CA ASN A 11 6.47 -14.83 -8.87
C ASN A 11 7.79 -14.03 -8.80
N TYR A 12 8.85 -14.63 -8.27
CA TYR A 12 10.17 -13.99 -8.20
C TYR A 12 10.86 -13.98 -9.58
N TRP A 13 11.23 -12.78 -10.02
CA TRP A 13 11.98 -12.50 -11.25
C TRP A 13 13.16 -11.58 -10.93
N ASP A 14 14.29 -11.79 -11.59
CA ASP A 14 15.45 -10.92 -11.42
C ASP A 14 16.39 -11.02 -12.63
N GLU A 15 17.31 -10.07 -12.73
CA GLU A 15 18.38 -10.09 -13.71
C GLU A 15 19.74 -9.81 -13.08
N GLY A 16 20.76 -10.53 -13.54
CA GLY A 16 22.11 -10.37 -13.00
C GLY A 16 23.18 -11.04 -13.83
N GLU A 17 24.43 -10.87 -13.40
CA GLU A 17 25.58 -11.49 -14.06
C GLU A 17 25.66 -13.01 -13.81
N LYS A 18 25.19 -13.46 -12.63
CA LYS A 18 25.22 -14.86 -12.20
C LYS A 18 23.84 -15.31 -11.76
N LEU A 19 23.57 -16.60 -11.93
CA LEU A 19 22.34 -17.23 -11.45
C LEU A 19 22.56 -17.60 -9.98
N PRO A 20 21.77 -17.05 -9.03
CA PRO A 20 21.83 -17.47 -7.64
C PRO A 20 21.48 -18.95 -7.50
N GLU A 21 22.02 -19.61 -6.47
CA GLU A 21 21.76 -21.04 -6.25
C GLU A 21 20.29 -21.32 -5.87
N ARG A 22 19.67 -20.37 -5.15
CA ARG A 22 18.30 -20.47 -4.65
C ARG A 22 17.59 -19.13 -4.73
N CYS A 23 16.28 -19.19 -4.90
CA CYS A 23 15.39 -18.03 -4.84
C CYS A 23 15.47 -17.39 -3.44
N PRO A 24 15.73 -16.08 -3.32
CA PRO A 24 15.83 -15.40 -2.03
C PRO A 24 14.50 -15.33 -1.29
N GLN A 25 13.37 -15.44 -2.00
CA GLN A 25 12.04 -15.33 -1.44
C GLN A 25 11.51 -16.65 -0.86
N CYS A 26 11.79 -17.79 -1.51
CA CYS A 26 11.23 -19.09 -1.11
C CYS A 26 12.23 -20.25 -1.01
N GLY A 27 13.51 -20.03 -1.33
CA GLY A 27 14.57 -21.04 -1.26
C GLY A 27 14.55 -22.12 -2.35
N ARG A 28 13.58 -22.08 -3.27
CA ARG A 28 13.47 -23.01 -4.42
C ARG A 28 14.46 -22.69 -5.53
N LYS A 29 14.55 -23.56 -6.55
CA LYS A 29 15.49 -23.40 -7.66
C LYS A 29 15.08 -22.23 -8.57
N LEU A 30 16.07 -21.63 -9.21
CA LEU A 30 15.89 -20.62 -10.25
C LEU A 30 16.13 -21.22 -11.64
N LEU A 31 15.35 -20.76 -12.62
CA LEU A 31 15.44 -21.12 -14.02
C LEU A 31 15.86 -19.89 -14.83
N ARG A 32 16.70 -20.10 -15.86
CA ARG A 32 17.08 -19.03 -16.79
C ARG A 32 15.92 -18.75 -17.73
N ALA A 33 15.63 -17.46 -17.94
CA ALA A 33 14.66 -17.02 -18.92
C ALA A 33 15.36 -16.57 -20.22
N ASN A 34 14.70 -16.80 -21.35
CA ASN A 34 15.08 -16.25 -22.63
C ASN A 34 14.13 -15.10 -22.99
N GLU A 35 14.67 -13.93 -23.29
CA GLU A 35 13.87 -12.74 -23.61
C GLU A 35 12.87 -12.97 -24.76
N ALA A 36 13.22 -13.81 -25.73
CA ALA A 36 12.37 -14.09 -26.88
C ALA A 36 11.10 -14.89 -26.52
N ASP A 37 11.12 -15.61 -25.41
CA ASP A 37 10.04 -16.50 -24.98
C ASP A 37 9.19 -15.87 -23.85
N MET A 38 9.60 -14.71 -23.33
CA MET A 38 8.92 -14.00 -22.24
C MET A 38 7.61 -13.36 -22.73
N THR A 39 6.54 -13.61 -22.00
CA THR A 39 5.22 -12.99 -22.20
C THR A 39 5.19 -11.55 -21.67
N GLY A 40 4.14 -10.80 -22.00
CA GLY A 40 3.96 -9.46 -21.44
C GLY A 40 3.86 -9.44 -19.91
N ASP A 41 3.30 -10.49 -19.31
CA ASP A 41 3.18 -10.59 -17.84
C ASP A 41 4.53 -10.94 -17.20
N ASP A 42 5.38 -11.74 -17.86
CA ASP A 42 6.76 -11.99 -17.42
C ASP A 42 7.59 -10.70 -17.41
N TRP A 43 7.48 -9.89 -18.48
CA TRP A 43 8.11 -8.58 -18.55
C TRP A 43 7.57 -7.62 -17.49
N THR A 44 6.28 -7.68 -17.17
CA THR A 44 5.68 -6.89 -16.10
C THR A 44 6.23 -7.32 -14.74
N ALA A 45 6.34 -8.63 -14.48
CA ALA A 45 6.86 -9.15 -13.23
C ALA A 45 8.33 -8.76 -13.01
N LEU A 46 9.17 -8.84 -14.05
CA LEU A 46 10.55 -8.36 -14.00
C LEU A 46 10.61 -6.84 -13.79
N GLY A 47 9.76 -6.06 -14.46
CA GLY A 47 9.71 -4.61 -14.25
C GLY A 47 9.38 -4.24 -12.80
N ASN A 48 8.46 -4.97 -12.17
CA ASN A 48 8.06 -4.72 -10.78
C ASN A 48 9.21 -4.91 -9.78
N THR A 49 10.18 -5.78 -10.05
CA THR A 49 11.32 -5.99 -9.14
C THR A 49 12.32 -4.83 -9.17
N LEU A 50 12.24 -3.99 -10.19
CA LEU A 50 13.08 -2.80 -10.38
C LEU A 50 12.40 -1.50 -9.90
N TRP A 51 11.21 -1.57 -9.28
CA TRP A 51 10.41 -0.40 -8.92
C TRP A 51 11.10 0.53 -7.92
N ASP A 52 11.69 -0.06 -6.89
CA ASP A 52 12.41 0.62 -5.81
C ASP A 52 13.94 0.66 -6.04
N ALA A 53 14.40 0.26 -7.22
CA ALA A 53 15.81 0.23 -7.56
C ALA A 53 16.41 1.65 -7.74
N GLU A 54 17.73 1.73 -7.87
CA GLU A 54 18.39 3.02 -8.12
C GLU A 54 18.00 3.63 -9.47
N ALA A 55 18.27 4.93 -9.65
CA ALA A 55 17.81 5.67 -10.83
C ALA A 55 18.30 5.09 -12.18
N SER A 56 19.45 4.42 -12.22
CA SER A 56 19.93 3.73 -13.42
C SER A 56 19.03 2.57 -13.83
N ASP A 57 18.52 1.83 -12.85
CA ASP A 57 17.76 0.60 -13.05
C ASP A 57 16.27 0.89 -13.29
N LYS A 58 15.80 2.06 -12.85
CA LYS A 58 14.45 2.57 -13.17
C LYS A 58 14.23 2.82 -14.67
N LYS A 59 15.27 3.08 -15.45
CA LYS A 59 15.13 3.12 -16.92
C LYS A 59 14.82 1.74 -17.49
N ARG A 60 15.50 0.72 -16.96
CA ARG A 60 15.30 -0.67 -17.33
C ARG A 60 13.91 -1.17 -16.92
N MET A 61 13.40 -0.75 -15.77
CA MET A 61 12.00 -0.95 -15.36
C MET A 61 11.02 -0.46 -16.44
N VAL A 62 11.18 0.79 -16.90
CA VAL A 62 10.29 1.37 -17.92
C VAL A 62 10.38 0.61 -19.24
N ASP A 63 11.58 0.17 -19.64
CA ASP A 63 11.75 -0.64 -20.84
C ASP A 63 11.06 -2.02 -20.73
N CYS A 64 11.05 -2.62 -19.54
CA CYS A 64 10.29 -3.85 -19.28
C CYS A 64 8.78 -3.59 -19.45
N PHE A 65 8.24 -2.51 -18.88
CA PHE A 65 6.82 -2.18 -19.06
C PHE A 65 6.46 -1.78 -20.49
N ARG A 66 7.35 -1.13 -21.24
CA ARG A 66 7.16 -0.89 -22.68
C ARG A 66 7.08 -2.20 -23.47
N LYS A 67 7.97 -3.15 -23.20
CA LYS A 67 7.91 -4.49 -23.82
C LYS A 67 6.63 -5.21 -23.43
N ALA A 68 6.24 -5.17 -22.15
CA ALA A 68 5.00 -5.76 -21.67
C ALA A 68 3.76 -5.17 -22.36
N ALA A 69 3.70 -3.85 -22.50
CA ALA A 69 2.65 -3.13 -23.22
C ALA A 69 2.60 -3.53 -24.71
N TYR A 70 3.76 -3.60 -25.38
CA TYR A 70 3.86 -4.05 -26.77
C TYR A 70 3.34 -5.49 -26.97
N LEU A 71 3.58 -6.36 -25.99
CA LEU A 71 3.10 -7.74 -25.98
C LEU A 71 1.64 -7.88 -25.50
N GLY A 72 0.94 -6.77 -25.25
CA GLY A 72 -0.48 -6.78 -24.89
C GLY A 72 -0.79 -7.11 -23.43
N SER A 73 0.16 -6.93 -22.50
CA SER A 73 -0.14 -7.04 -21.07
C SER A 73 -0.85 -5.78 -20.55
N ALA A 74 -2.09 -5.94 -20.11
CA ALA A 74 -2.88 -4.85 -19.51
C ALA A 74 -2.21 -4.31 -18.23
N TRP A 75 -1.49 -5.16 -17.50
CA TRP A 75 -0.75 -4.76 -16.30
C TRP A 75 0.50 -3.96 -16.68
N GLY A 76 1.24 -4.39 -17.71
CA GLY A 76 2.36 -3.64 -18.26
C GLY A 76 1.97 -2.25 -18.74
N VAL A 77 0.85 -2.13 -19.46
CA VAL A 77 0.29 -0.83 -19.90
C VAL A 77 -0.04 0.05 -18.68
N CYS A 78 -0.71 -0.50 -17.67
CA CYS A 78 -1.05 0.23 -16.46
C CYS A 78 0.20 0.73 -15.71
N ASN A 79 1.20 -0.14 -15.53
CA ASN A 79 2.43 0.19 -14.80
C ASN A 79 3.28 1.21 -15.57
N LEU A 80 3.31 1.14 -16.90
CA LEU A 80 3.91 2.18 -17.73
C LEU A 80 3.22 3.53 -17.52
N GLY A 81 1.88 3.54 -17.42
CA GLY A 81 1.10 4.73 -17.08
C GLY A 81 1.52 5.34 -15.74
N ILE A 82 1.68 4.51 -14.70
CA ILE A 82 2.13 4.98 -13.38
C ILE A 82 3.54 5.58 -13.45
N CYS A 83 4.45 4.97 -14.23
CA CYS A 83 5.79 5.50 -14.42
C CYS A 83 5.76 6.89 -15.07
N MET A 84 4.91 7.09 -16.08
CA MET A 84 4.74 8.38 -16.76
C MET A 84 4.02 9.41 -15.90
N GLU A 85 3.06 9.01 -15.07
CA GLU A 85 2.39 9.92 -14.15
C GLU A 85 3.38 10.49 -13.11
N GLN A 86 4.21 9.61 -12.53
CA GLN A 86 5.11 9.95 -11.42
C GLN A 86 6.50 10.44 -11.88
N GLY A 87 6.82 10.31 -13.16
CA GLY A 87 8.19 10.50 -13.66
C GLY A 87 9.18 9.47 -13.11
N ASN A 88 8.72 8.25 -12.83
CA ASN A 88 9.55 7.20 -12.25
C ASN A 88 10.32 6.45 -13.36
N GLY A 89 11.61 6.77 -13.52
CA GLY A 89 12.47 6.17 -14.56
C GLY A 89 12.28 6.73 -15.97
N VAL A 90 11.34 7.65 -16.15
CA VAL A 90 11.04 8.37 -17.39
C VAL A 90 10.63 9.82 -17.05
N GLU A 91 10.72 10.74 -17.99
CA GLU A 91 10.13 12.07 -17.82
C GLU A 91 8.61 11.96 -17.60
N ALA A 92 8.08 12.76 -16.69
CA ALA A 92 6.67 12.73 -16.37
C ALA A 92 5.83 13.25 -17.55
N ASP A 93 4.86 12.45 -17.99
CA ASP A 93 3.88 12.81 -19.00
C ASP A 93 2.48 12.37 -18.52
N PRO A 94 1.78 13.25 -17.77
CA PRO A 94 0.44 12.96 -17.27
C PRO A 94 -0.59 12.69 -18.37
N VAL A 95 -0.44 13.30 -19.55
CA VAL A 95 -1.37 13.12 -20.67
C VAL A 95 -1.19 11.73 -21.28
N GLN A 96 0.06 11.29 -21.44
CA GLN A 96 0.35 9.94 -21.91
C GLN A 96 -0.04 8.89 -20.85
N ALA A 97 0.18 9.17 -19.56
CA ALA A 97 -0.27 8.30 -18.47
C ALA A 97 -1.78 8.07 -18.50
N PHE A 98 -2.55 9.16 -18.63
CA PHE A 98 -4.00 9.10 -18.75
C PHE A 98 -4.44 8.24 -19.95
N TRP A 99 -3.83 8.45 -21.12
CA TRP A 99 -4.11 7.63 -22.31
C TRP A 99 -3.82 6.15 -22.08
N LEU A 100 -2.69 5.82 -21.44
CA LEU A 100 -2.32 4.44 -21.12
C LEU A 100 -3.33 3.80 -20.15
N TYR A 101 -3.83 4.54 -19.15
CA TYR A 101 -4.87 4.03 -18.27
C TYR A 101 -6.16 3.72 -19.02
N GLN A 102 -6.58 4.56 -19.98
CA GLN A 102 -7.74 4.27 -20.82
C GLN A 102 -7.54 2.97 -21.60
N GLN A 103 -6.38 2.79 -22.23
CA GLN A 103 -6.05 1.57 -22.97
C GLN A 103 -6.03 0.34 -22.06
N ALA A 104 -5.42 0.42 -20.87
CA ALA A 104 -5.40 -0.68 -19.92
C ALA A 104 -6.81 -1.04 -19.40
N VAL A 105 -7.72 -0.07 -19.25
CA VAL A 105 -9.13 -0.31 -18.91
C VAL A 105 -9.85 -1.04 -20.05
N GLU A 106 -9.62 -0.66 -21.31
CA GLU A 106 -10.17 -1.37 -22.49
C GLU A 106 -9.67 -2.82 -22.57
N MET A 107 -8.45 -3.07 -22.10
CA MET A 107 -7.86 -4.41 -21.97
C MET A 107 -8.34 -5.17 -20.72
N GLY A 108 -9.21 -4.58 -19.89
CA GLY A 108 -9.80 -5.23 -18.71
C GLY A 108 -9.01 -5.10 -17.40
N SER A 109 -8.04 -4.19 -17.31
CA SER A 109 -7.29 -3.96 -16.07
C SER A 109 -8.10 -3.19 -15.02
N LEU A 110 -8.49 -3.88 -13.93
CA LEU A 110 -9.16 -3.24 -12.78
C LEU A 110 -8.28 -2.21 -12.06
N ASN A 111 -6.96 -2.42 -12.02
CA ASN A 111 -6.03 -1.45 -11.44
C ASN A 111 -6.03 -0.14 -12.22
N ALA A 112 -6.10 -0.22 -13.56
CA ALA A 112 -6.20 0.95 -14.42
C ALA A 112 -7.53 1.68 -14.24
N VAL A 113 -8.64 0.98 -13.94
CA VAL A 113 -9.93 1.63 -13.62
C VAL A 113 -9.77 2.57 -12.42
N CYS A 114 -9.09 2.11 -11.36
CA CYS A 114 -8.83 2.94 -10.19
C CYS A 114 -7.94 4.14 -10.53
N CYS A 115 -6.86 3.94 -11.29
CA CYS A 115 -5.94 5.02 -11.67
C CYS A 115 -6.64 6.05 -12.56
N LEU A 116 -7.45 5.61 -13.52
CA LEU A 116 -8.24 6.49 -14.37
C LEU A 116 -9.25 7.32 -13.57
N GLY A 117 -9.90 6.73 -12.57
CA GLY A 117 -10.78 7.46 -11.65
C GLY A 117 -10.04 8.56 -10.89
N VAL A 118 -8.84 8.26 -10.39
CA VAL A 118 -7.96 9.25 -9.73
C VAL A 118 -7.56 10.36 -10.70
N CYS A 119 -7.28 10.03 -11.97
CA CYS A 119 -7.00 11.05 -12.98
C CYS A 119 -8.16 12.03 -13.19
N TYR A 120 -9.40 11.53 -13.27
CA TYR A 120 -10.57 12.40 -13.37
C TYR A 120 -10.82 13.19 -12.08
N GLN A 121 -10.62 12.61 -10.90
CA GLN A 121 -10.79 13.35 -9.64
C GLN A 121 -9.84 14.56 -9.54
N TYR A 122 -8.57 14.38 -9.92
CA TYR A 122 -7.53 15.39 -9.72
C TYR A 122 -7.13 16.15 -11.00
N GLY A 123 -7.69 15.81 -12.16
CA GLY A 123 -7.34 16.42 -13.44
C GLY A 123 -5.93 16.04 -13.93
N ILE A 124 -5.51 14.79 -13.72
CA ILE A 124 -4.19 14.30 -14.15
C ILE A 124 -4.27 13.90 -15.62
N GLY A 125 -3.63 14.68 -16.50
CA GLY A 125 -3.63 14.42 -17.95
C GLY A 125 -4.96 14.69 -18.66
N THR A 126 -5.97 15.14 -17.93
CA THR A 126 -7.32 15.45 -18.43
C THR A 126 -7.93 16.59 -17.59
N ALA A 127 -9.05 17.17 -18.03
CA ALA A 127 -9.83 18.04 -17.17
C ALA A 127 -10.46 17.23 -16.01
N PRO A 128 -10.55 17.80 -14.80
CA PRO A 128 -11.17 17.11 -13.67
C PRO A 128 -12.68 16.89 -13.91
N ASP A 129 -13.17 15.74 -13.47
CA ASP A 129 -14.54 15.28 -13.60
C ASP A 129 -14.88 14.36 -12.42
N ALA A 130 -15.50 14.91 -11.39
CA ALA A 130 -15.77 14.18 -10.16
C ALA A 130 -16.83 13.08 -10.35
N GLU A 131 -17.86 13.32 -11.17
CA GLU A 131 -18.92 12.35 -11.46
C GLU A 131 -18.32 11.12 -12.15
N LYS A 132 -17.50 11.34 -13.18
CA LYS A 132 -16.82 10.25 -13.88
C LYS A 132 -15.81 9.50 -13.01
N ALA A 133 -15.14 10.20 -12.08
CA ALA A 133 -14.29 9.56 -11.09
C ALA A 133 -15.10 8.59 -10.22
N ALA A 134 -16.24 9.05 -9.70
CA ALA A 134 -17.13 8.23 -8.87
C ALA A 134 -17.71 7.03 -9.63
N GLU A 135 -18.09 7.20 -10.91
CA GLU A 135 -18.53 6.09 -11.77
C GLU A 135 -17.45 5.00 -11.91
N LEU A 136 -16.19 5.41 -12.10
CA LEU A 136 -15.07 4.47 -12.21
C LEU A 136 -14.75 3.79 -10.87
N TYR A 137 -14.85 4.51 -9.76
CA TYR A 137 -14.71 3.93 -8.42
C TYR A 137 -15.82 2.92 -8.12
N CYS A 138 -17.06 3.25 -8.47
CA CYS A 138 -18.22 2.35 -8.39
C CYS A 138 -17.96 1.08 -9.19
N LYS A 139 -17.59 1.21 -10.47
CA LYS A 139 -17.23 0.08 -11.32
C LYS A 139 -16.15 -0.79 -10.68
N ALA A 140 -15.04 -0.19 -10.24
CA ALA A 140 -13.94 -0.94 -9.63
C ALA A 140 -14.36 -1.66 -8.34
N ALA A 141 -15.19 -1.02 -7.51
CA ALA A 141 -15.69 -1.57 -6.26
C ALA A 141 -16.63 -2.77 -6.48
N GLU A 142 -17.54 -2.67 -7.45
CA GLU A 142 -18.48 -3.74 -7.83
C GLU A 142 -17.77 -4.96 -8.42
N TYR A 143 -16.69 -4.76 -9.16
CA TYR A 143 -15.81 -5.85 -9.60
C TYR A 143 -14.96 -6.46 -8.46
N GLY A 144 -15.12 -5.98 -7.23
CA GLY A 144 -14.49 -6.53 -6.04
C GLY A 144 -13.10 -5.99 -5.73
N SER A 145 -12.61 -4.96 -6.43
CA SER A 145 -11.29 -4.38 -6.14
C SER A 145 -11.28 -3.71 -4.75
N PRO A 146 -10.46 -4.17 -3.77
CA PRO A 146 -10.40 -3.53 -2.46
C PRO A 146 -9.97 -2.06 -2.54
N ARG A 147 -9.08 -1.72 -3.48
CA ARG A 147 -8.68 -0.33 -3.74
C ARG A 147 -9.86 0.49 -4.28
N GLY A 148 -10.63 -0.07 -5.22
CA GLY A 148 -11.84 0.57 -5.75
C GLY A 148 -12.88 0.83 -4.66
N GLN A 149 -13.09 -0.17 -3.78
CA GLN A 149 -13.99 -0.05 -2.61
C GLN A 149 -13.54 1.07 -1.66
N MET A 150 -12.23 1.18 -1.37
CA MET A 150 -11.70 2.27 -0.55
C MET A 150 -11.84 3.66 -1.20
N LEU A 151 -11.63 3.74 -2.52
CA LEU A 151 -11.79 5.00 -3.26
C LEU A 151 -13.26 5.44 -3.30
N LEU A 152 -14.19 4.49 -3.50
CA LEU A 152 -15.62 4.76 -3.47
C LEU A 152 -16.09 5.12 -2.06
N ALA A 153 -15.61 4.43 -1.02
CA ALA A 153 -15.88 4.79 0.35
C ALA A 153 -15.47 6.25 0.64
N ARG A 154 -14.27 6.65 0.18
CA ARG A 154 -13.81 8.02 0.28
C ARG A 154 -14.70 8.97 -0.52
N ALA A 155 -15.15 8.58 -1.72
CA ALA A 155 -16.03 9.41 -2.53
C ALA A 155 -17.36 9.70 -1.81
N PHE A 156 -17.95 8.70 -1.14
CA PHE A 156 -19.13 8.90 -0.31
C PHE A 156 -18.85 9.70 0.97
N HIS A 157 -17.69 9.53 1.61
CA HIS A 157 -17.35 10.33 2.80
C HIS A 157 -17.14 11.82 2.46
N ASP A 158 -16.38 12.11 1.39
CA ASP A 158 -15.99 13.46 0.99
C ASP A 158 -17.01 14.14 0.04
N GLY A 159 -18.00 13.40 -0.48
CA GLY A 159 -18.95 13.88 -1.49
C GLY A 159 -18.32 14.12 -2.88
N ILE A 160 -17.38 13.26 -3.29
CA ILE A 160 -16.67 13.39 -4.57
C ILE A 160 -17.52 12.76 -5.68
N GLY A 161 -18.23 13.58 -6.45
CA GLY A 161 -19.01 13.11 -7.60
C GLY A 161 -20.28 12.33 -7.24
N VAL A 162 -20.54 12.14 -5.95
CA VAL A 162 -21.74 11.54 -5.37
C VAL A 162 -22.18 12.37 -4.17
N GLU A 163 -23.45 12.25 -3.79
CA GLU A 163 -23.92 12.82 -2.53
C GLU A 163 -23.21 12.15 -1.36
N ALA A 164 -22.77 12.93 -0.38
CA ALA A 164 -22.03 12.41 0.75
C ALA A 164 -22.93 11.53 1.64
N ASP A 165 -22.48 10.33 1.95
CA ASP A 165 -23.19 9.36 2.77
C ASP A 165 -22.20 8.52 3.58
N ALA A 166 -22.11 8.81 4.88
CA ALA A 166 -21.19 8.10 5.77
C ALA A 166 -21.55 6.61 5.94
N ALA A 167 -22.82 6.24 5.87
CA ALA A 167 -23.24 4.84 6.00
C ALA A 167 -22.83 4.02 4.76
N GLU A 168 -23.01 4.58 3.56
CA GLU A 168 -22.50 3.99 2.32
C GLU A 168 -20.97 3.95 2.28
N ALA A 169 -20.30 5.00 2.80
CA ALA A 169 -18.85 4.97 2.94
C ALA A 169 -18.39 3.76 3.77
N VAL A 170 -18.99 3.53 4.94
CA VAL A 170 -18.64 2.38 5.79
C VAL A 170 -19.05 1.05 5.17
N HIS A 171 -20.13 0.99 4.39
CA HIS A 171 -20.49 -0.21 3.64
C HIS A 171 -19.33 -0.70 2.76
N TRP A 172 -18.71 0.22 1.99
CA TRP A 172 -17.58 -0.09 1.13
C TRP A 172 -16.27 -0.34 1.90
N VAL A 173 -16.04 0.38 3.01
CA VAL A 173 -14.92 0.07 3.91
C VAL A 173 -15.04 -1.36 4.46
N ARG A 174 -16.23 -1.80 4.86
CA ARG A 174 -16.48 -3.19 5.31
C ARG A 174 -16.19 -4.20 4.20
N ALA A 175 -16.62 -3.93 2.98
CA ALA A 175 -16.33 -4.80 1.84
C ALA A 175 -14.82 -4.99 1.66
N ALA A 176 -14.02 -3.92 1.75
CA ALA A 176 -12.57 -4.02 1.65
C ALA A 176 -11.94 -4.74 2.87
N ALA A 177 -12.42 -4.44 4.08
CA ALA A 177 -11.92 -5.05 5.31
C ALA A 177 -12.14 -6.58 5.34
N TYR A 178 -13.30 -7.07 4.91
CA TYR A 178 -13.59 -8.50 4.86
C TYR A 178 -12.77 -9.26 3.83
N GLN A 179 -12.23 -8.57 2.81
CA GLN A 179 -11.23 -9.11 1.90
C GLN A 179 -9.82 -9.15 2.49
N ARG A 180 -9.66 -8.83 3.79
CA ARG A 180 -8.36 -8.70 4.48
C ARG A 180 -7.46 -7.64 3.87
N TYR A 181 -8.03 -6.61 3.26
CA TYR A 181 -7.27 -5.46 2.79
C TYR A 181 -6.85 -4.60 3.98
N GLY A 182 -5.55 -4.47 4.21
CA GLY A 182 -5.00 -3.82 5.41
C GLY A 182 -5.53 -2.41 5.66
N GLU A 183 -5.60 -1.59 4.61
CA GLU A 183 -6.16 -0.23 4.71
C GLU A 183 -7.66 -0.26 5.04
N GLY A 184 -8.42 -1.19 4.45
CA GLY A 184 -9.85 -1.36 4.75
C GLY A 184 -10.10 -1.78 6.19
N MET A 185 -9.33 -2.74 6.71
CA MET A 185 -9.41 -3.17 8.11
C MET A 185 -9.07 -2.01 9.06
N TYR A 186 -8.01 -1.26 8.78
CA TYR A 186 -7.64 -0.08 9.57
C TYR A 186 -8.75 0.97 9.57
N ARG A 187 -9.26 1.34 8.39
CA ARG A 187 -10.32 2.34 8.25
C ARG A 187 -11.61 1.93 8.92
N LEU A 188 -11.96 0.64 8.90
CA LEU A 188 -13.12 0.15 9.63
C LEU A 188 -12.96 0.33 11.16
N GLY A 189 -11.75 0.11 11.68
CA GLY A 189 -11.40 0.42 13.06
C GLY A 189 -11.63 1.89 13.40
N VAL A 190 -11.16 2.80 12.54
CA VAL A 190 -11.37 4.26 12.68
C VAL A 190 -12.85 4.62 12.64
N CYS A 191 -13.65 4.01 11.75
CA CYS A 191 -15.09 4.28 11.69
C CYS A 191 -15.78 3.94 13.02
N TYR A 192 -15.44 2.81 13.64
CA TYR A 192 -15.95 2.44 14.96
C TYR A 192 -15.38 3.30 16.10
N GLU A 193 -14.13 3.75 16.00
CA GLU A 193 -13.51 4.66 16.98
C GLU A 193 -14.27 5.99 17.06
N TYR A 194 -14.63 6.58 15.92
CA TYR A 194 -15.27 7.90 15.87
C TYR A 194 -16.79 7.85 15.74
N GLY A 195 -17.38 6.68 15.46
CA GLY A 195 -18.79 6.57 15.11
C GLY A 195 -19.13 7.22 13.76
N ASP A 196 -18.19 7.19 12.82
CA ASP A 196 -18.37 7.74 11.47
C ASP A 196 -19.08 6.71 10.59
N GLY A 197 -20.32 6.99 10.19
CA GLY A 197 -21.18 6.06 9.42
C GLY A 197 -21.67 4.82 10.17
N VAL A 198 -21.27 4.65 11.43
CA VAL A 198 -21.66 3.54 12.32
C VAL A 198 -21.80 4.02 13.76
N GLU A 199 -22.48 3.25 14.61
CA GLU A 199 -22.47 3.51 16.05
C GLU A 199 -21.04 3.35 16.60
N GLN A 200 -20.58 4.34 17.38
CA GLN A 200 -19.27 4.32 18.00
C GLN A 200 -19.11 3.09 18.90
N ASN A 201 -18.03 2.32 18.70
CA ASN A 201 -17.77 1.13 19.47
C ASN A 201 -16.28 0.81 19.54
N TRP A 202 -15.66 1.08 20.70
CA TRP A 202 -14.23 0.86 20.89
C TRP A 202 -13.82 -0.62 20.87
N GLU A 203 -14.68 -1.56 21.28
CA GLU A 203 -14.34 -2.98 21.21
C GLU A 203 -14.20 -3.46 19.76
N HIS A 204 -15.12 -3.01 18.88
CA HIS A 204 -15.02 -3.26 17.44
C HIS A 204 -13.82 -2.53 16.82
N ALA A 205 -13.54 -1.29 17.26
CA ALA A 205 -12.36 -0.55 16.80
C ALA A 205 -11.06 -1.35 17.10
N VAL A 206 -10.91 -1.82 18.34
CA VAL A 206 -9.75 -2.63 18.74
C VAL A 206 -9.67 -3.95 17.97
N HIS A 207 -10.81 -4.62 17.75
CA HIS A 207 -10.82 -5.84 16.94
C HIS A 207 -10.22 -5.59 15.55
N TRP A 208 -10.69 -4.56 14.84
CA TRP A 208 -10.21 -4.26 13.49
C TRP A 208 -8.79 -3.68 13.45
N PHE A 209 -8.41 -2.86 14.44
CA PHE A 209 -7.01 -2.44 14.59
C PHE A 209 -6.08 -3.62 14.81
N ARG A 210 -6.49 -4.64 15.58
CA ARG A 210 -5.70 -5.86 15.77
C ARG A 210 -5.54 -6.64 14.48
N GLU A 211 -6.61 -6.89 13.73
CA GLU A 211 -6.52 -7.60 12.45
C GLU A 211 -5.61 -6.86 11.46
N ALA A 212 -5.72 -5.53 11.36
CA ALA A 212 -4.85 -4.71 10.51
C ALA A 212 -3.39 -4.70 10.97
N ALA A 213 -3.16 -4.60 12.29
CA ALA A 213 -1.81 -4.63 12.86
C ALA A 213 -1.14 -6.00 12.63
N GLU A 214 -1.89 -7.09 12.75
CA GLU A 214 -1.42 -8.44 12.47
C GLU A 214 -1.14 -8.67 10.98
N SER A 215 -1.86 -7.98 10.09
CA SER A 215 -1.56 -7.96 8.65
C SER A 215 -0.41 -7.01 8.27
N GLY A 216 0.29 -6.41 9.23
CA GLY A 216 1.46 -5.55 9.00
C GLY A 216 1.18 -4.06 8.81
N VAL A 217 -0.05 -3.59 9.07
CA VAL A 217 -0.38 -2.16 8.98
C VAL A 217 0.18 -1.42 10.19
N SER A 218 1.28 -0.70 9.99
CA SER A 218 2.04 -0.04 11.07
C SER A 218 1.23 1.02 11.82
N VAL A 219 0.39 1.81 11.12
CA VAL A 219 -0.49 2.79 11.76
C VAL A 219 -1.52 2.14 12.68
N ALA A 220 -2.00 0.94 12.35
CA ALA A 220 -2.92 0.19 13.20
C ALA A 220 -2.22 -0.38 14.44
N MET A 221 -0.93 -0.72 14.35
CA MET A 221 -0.12 -1.07 15.53
C MET A 221 -0.05 0.09 16.52
N THR A 222 0.16 1.32 16.02
CA THR A 222 0.16 2.54 16.85
C THR A 222 -1.19 2.75 17.52
N ASP A 223 -2.29 2.70 16.75
CA ASP A 223 -3.62 2.99 17.29
C ASP A 223 -4.11 1.88 18.24
N LEU A 224 -3.70 0.62 18.03
CA LEU A 224 -3.89 -0.48 18.99
C LEU A 224 -3.08 -0.28 20.28
N GLY A 225 -1.83 0.18 20.16
CA GLY A 225 -1.00 0.54 21.31
C GLY A 225 -1.65 1.65 22.14
N TYR A 226 -2.24 2.64 21.48
CA TYR A 226 -3.00 3.71 22.11
C TYR A 226 -4.25 3.20 22.83
N CYS A 227 -4.98 2.25 22.24
CA CYS A 227 -6.13 1.62 22.89
C CYS A 227 -5.73 0.93 24.21
N TYR A 228 -4.62 0.20 24.23
CA TYR A 228 -4.09 -0.40 25.47
C TYR A 228 -3.54 0.62 26.46
N GLU A 229 -2.94 1.71 26.00
CA GLU A 229 -2.47 2.81 26.84
C GLU A 229 -3.63 3.45 27.61
N LYS A 230 -4.75 3.72 26.92
CA LYS A 230 -5.90 4.43 27.49
C LYS A 230 -6.96 3.51 28.09
N GLY A 231 -6.92 2.22 27.78
CA GLY A 231 -8.00 1.29 28.13
C GLY A 231 -9.27 1.50 27.29
N CYS A 232 -9.12 1.93 26.04
CA CYS A 232 -10.25 2.17 25.13
C CYS A 232 -10.62 0.86 24.43
N GLY A 233 -11.78 0.27 24.76
CA GLY A 233 -12.25 -0.98 24.15
C GLY A 233 -11.48 -2.24 24.58
N VAL A 234 -10.49 -2.08 25.47
CA VAL A 234 -9.68 -3.15 26.08
C VAL A 234 -9.30 -2.76 27.49
N GLU A 235 -8.93 -3.74 28.31
CA GLU A 235 -8.30 -3.48 29.60
C GLU A 235 -6.98 -2.71 29.40
N GLN A 236 -6.78 -1.66 30.19
CA GLN A 236 -5.57 -0.85 30.13
C GLN A 236 -4.33 -1.70 30.45
N SER A 237 -3.32 -1.66 29.56
CA SER A 237 -2.05 -2.33 29.78
C SER A 237 -0.90 -1.59 29.09
N TRP A 238 -0.02 -1.00 29.89
CA TRP A 238 1.18 -0.35 29.37
C TRP A 238 2.17 -1.34 28.72
N GLU A 239 2.21 -2.59 29.19
CA GLU A 239 3.06 -3.63 28.61
C GLU A 239 2.61 -3.98 27.19
N GLN A 240 1.29 -4.11 26.97
CA GLN A 240 0.72 -4.31 25.64
C GLN A 240 0.94 -3.07 24.76
N ALA A 241 0.68 -1.87 25.29
CA ALA A 241 0.93 -0.62 24.57
C ALA A 241 2.39 -0.53 24.08
N PHE A 242 3.35 -0.78 24.98
CA PHE A 242 4.77 -0.81 24.66
C PHE A 242 5.10 -1.83 23.57
N SER A 243 4.58 -3.06 23.68
CA SER A 243 4.80 -4.11 22.68
C SER A 243 4.33 -3.70 21.28
N TRP A 244 3.14 -3.10 21.17
CA TRP A 244 2.58 -2.65 19.91
C TRP A 244 3.29 -1.41 19.34
N TYR A 245 3.63 -0.42 20.18
CA TYR A 245 4.44 0.72 19.77
C TYR A 245 5.83 0.29 19.27
N ARG A 246 6.43 -0.74 19.89
CA ARG A 246 7.70 -1.28 19.41
C ARG A 246 7.59 -1.88 18.01
N ARG A 247 6.57 -2.71 17.77
CA ARG A 247 6.32 -3.31 16.45
C ARG A 247 6.08 -2.24 15.38
N GLY A 248 5.29 -1.21 15.68
CA GLY A 248 5.05 -0.11 14.75
C GLY A 248 6.33 0.69 14.45
N ALA A 249 7.19 0.89 15.46
CA ALA A 249 8.49 1.56 15.30
C ALA A 249 9.47 0.75 14.45
N GLU A 250 9.50 -0.58 14.61
CA GLU A 250 10.27 -1.50 13.77
C GLU A 250 9.82 -1.45 12.29
N CYS A 251 8.53 -1.18 12.05
CA CYS A 251 7.97 -0.91 10.72
C CYS A 251 8.16 0.54 10.23
N GLY A 252 8.86 1.39 10.99
CA GLY A 252 9.15 2.77 10.59
C GLY A 252 8.04 3.79 10.89
N ASP A 253 6.98 3.43 11.64
CA ASP A 253 5.92 4.40 11.98
C ASP A 253 6.41 5.44 13.01
N LEU A 254 6.39 6.71 12.61
CA LEU A 254 6.92 7.82 13.38
C LEU A 254 6.12 8.09 14.66
N ARG A 255 4.81 7.83 14.67
CA ARG A 255 3.96 7.98 15.87
C ARG A 255 4.29 6.89 16.89
N SER A 256 4.46 5.65 16.43
CA SER A 256 4.94 4.53 17.25
C SER A 256 6.33 4.79 17.82
N MET A 257 7.29 5.26 17.02
CA MET A 257 8.62 5.63 17.53
C MET A 257 8.55 6.68 18.64
N HIS A 258 7.71 7.70 18.47
CA HIS A 258 7.50 8.74 19.48
C HIS A 258 6.90 8.14 20.77
N ASN A 259 5.85 7.34 20.65
CA ASN A 259 5.18 6.75 21.81
C ASN A 259 6.06 5.72 22.53
N LEU A 260 6.86 4.95 21.78
CA LEU A 260 7.88 4.06 22.32
C LEU A 260 8.95 4.85 23.11
N GLY A 261 9.41 5.97 22.55
CA GLY A 261 10.33 6.88 23.24
C GLY A 261 9.76 7.39 24.56
N TYR A 262 8.48 7.78 24.57
CA TYR A 262 7.77 8.18 25.78
C TYR A 262 7.69 7.04 26.81
N CYS A 263 7.44 5.79 26.37
CA CYS A 263 7.44 4.64 27.27
C CYS A 263 8.79 4.45 27.97
N TYR A 264 9.91 4.55 27.24
CA TYR A 264 11.25 4.50 27.81
C TYR A 264 11.57 5.69 28.71
N GLU A 265 11.16 6.90 28.33
CA GLU A 265 11.37 8.12 29.12
C GLU A 265 10.68 8.05 30.48
N LYS A 266 9.47 7.48 30.53
CA LYS A 266 8.63 7.43 31.74
C LYS A 266 8.63 6.09 32.46
N GLY A 267 9.29 5.07 31.92
CA GLY A 267 9.26 3.69 32.45
C GLY A 267 7.86 3.07 32.40
N ARG A 268 7.12 3.27 31.30
CA ARG A 268 5.75 2.79 31.13
C ARG A 268 5.75 1.48 30.33
N GLY A 269 5.39 0.37 30.98
CA GLY A 269 5.38 -0.96 30.35
C GLY A 269 6.78 -1.51 30.04
N VAL A 270 7.82 -0.78 30.44
CA VAL A 270 9.24 -1.12 30.28
C VAL A 270 10.04 -0.39 31.37
N GLU A 271 11.25 -0.89 31.69
CA GLU A 271 12.18 -0.16 32.55
C GLU A 271 12.58 1.18 31.92
N GLN A 272 12.69 2.22 32.75
CA GLN A 272 13.05 3.55 32.29
C GLN A 272 14.46 3.55 31.67
N SER A 273 14.61 4.08 30.46
CA SER A 273 15.90 4.21 29.78
C SER A 273 15.98 5.48 28.93
N TRP A 274 16.76 6.45 29.42
CA TRP A 274 17.03 7.69 28.69
C TRP A 274 17.87 7.46 27.42
N GLU A 275 18.74 6.45 27.43
CA GLU A 275 19.55 6.08 26.26
C GLU A 275 18.66 5.58 25.12
N GLN A 276 17.73 4.66 25.41
CA GLN A 276 16.78 4.14 24.41
C GLN A 276 15.83 5.25 23.92
N ALA A 277 15.34 6.09 24.83
CA ALA A 277 14.51 7.23 24.45
C ALA A 277 15.26 8.20 23.51
N PHE A 278 16.52 8.52 23.83
CA PHE A 278 17.36 9.40 23.00
C PHE A 278 17.68 8.78 21.63
N PHE A 279 17.94 7.48 21.58
CA PHE A 279 18.18 6.74 20.34
C PHE A 279 16.99 6.81 19.38
N LEU A 280 15.77 6.64 19.88
CA LEU A 280 14.55 6.75 19.05
C LEU A 280 14.34 8.18 18.52
N VAL A 281 14.69 9.20 19.31
CA VAL A 281 14.64 10.61 18.87
C VAL A 281 15.71 10.90 17.81
N SER A 282 16.93 10.37 17.95
CA SER A 282 18.01 10.60 16.98
C SER A 282 17.75 9.93 15.63
N GLN A 283 17.13 8.74 15.63
CA GLN A 283 16.64 8.09 14.41
C GLN A 283 15.58 8.93 13.68
N ARG A 284 14.64 9.53 14.43
CA ARG A 284 13.62 10.43 13.86
C ARG A 284 14.22 11.69 13.23
N CYS A 285 15.29 12.22 13.80
CA CYS A 285 15.95 13.45 13.33
C CYS A 285 17.01 13.21 12.23
N GLY A 286 17.23 11.97 11.79
CA GLY A 286 18.26 11.64 10.80
C GLY A 286 19.70 11.87 11.26
N VAL A 287 19.93 12.00 12.57
CA VAL A 287 21.26 12.23 13.13
C VAL A 287 21.95 10.88 13.26
N ARG A 288 22.86 10.56 12.33
CA ARG A 288 23.74 9.39 12.48
C ARG A 288 24.63 9.62 13.70
N LEU A 289 24.51 8.74 14.69
CA LEU A 289 25.46 8.64 15.79
C LEU A 289 26.78 8.12 15.20
N SER A 290 27.69 9.03 14.86
CA SER A 290 29.10 8.69 14.67
C SER A 290 29.68 8.35 16.05
N GLY A 291 30.05 7.08 16.23
CA GLY A 291 30.73 6.59 17.43
C GLY A 291 32.14 7.11 17.60
#